data_AF-A0A357YIB1-F1
#
_entry.id   AF-A0A357YIB1-F1
#
_cell.length_a   1.000
_cell.length_b   1.000
_cell.length_c   1.000
_cell.angle_alpha   90.00
_cell.angle_beta   90.00
_cell.angle_gamma   90.00
#
_symmetry.space_group_name_H-M   'P 1'
#
loop_
_entity.id
_entity.type
_entity.pdbx_description
1 polymer ?
#
loop_
_entity_poly.entity_id
_entity_poly.type
_entity_poly.pdbx_seq_one_letter_code
_entity_poly.pdbx_strand_id
1 'polypeptide(L)'
;MKIGIIRETKFPTDNRVAFTPKQVKNIQDKFKEITFVVQKSEVRAYHDYEYEELGIEVKEDVSDSDILFGIKEADINTLIPNKHYFFFGHIAKMQSYNKPLIKKMIELGITFTDYEYLVDENNHRLCAFGWWAGVVGAYNTLRAFGFKDKFFELPKPGLKFTLKKLIEYASANTNYSCKIVVSGNGGKSFFFK
;
A
#
# COMPACT_ATOMS: atom_id res chain seq x y z
N MET A 1 -16.36 17.23 -3.70
CA MET A 1 -15.26 16.82 -2.77
C MET A 1 -14.05 16.48 -3.61
N LYS A 2 -12.88 17.04 -3.31
CA LYS A 2 -11.62 16.77 -4.01
C LYS A 2 -10.71 15.91 -3.15
N ILE A 3 -10.29 14.76 -3.68
CA ILE A 3 -9.40 13.81 -3.02
C ILE A 3 -8.00 13.92 -3.63
N GLY A 4 -7.01 14.17 -2.79
CA GLY A 4 -5.59 14.15 -3.17
C GLY A 4 -4.94 12.82 -2.83
N ILE A 5 -4.19 12.25 -3.76
CA ILE A 5 -3.29 11.11 -3.51
C ILE A 5 -1.88 11.67 -3.34
N ILE A 6 -1.33 11.62 -2.12
CA ILE A 6 -0.02 12.20 -1.82
C ILE A 6 1.11 11.23 -2.20
N ARG A 7 2.31 11.77 -2.45
CA ARG A 7 3.51 10.94 -2.63
C ARG A 7 3.96 10.36 -1.29
N GLU A 8 4.46 9.14 -1.33
CA GLU A 8 5.13 8.55 -0.16
C GLU A 8 6.47 9.26 0.08
N THR A 9 6.73 9.59 1.35
CA THR A 9 7.93 10.32 1.78
C THR A 9 8.76 9.54 2.80
N LYS A 10 8.20 8.46 3.36
CA LYS A 10 8.88 7.61 4.34
C LYS A 10 10.04 6.84 3.69
N PHE A 11 11.16 6.75 4.42
CA PHE A 11 12.29 5.89 4.08
C PHE A 11 12.35 4.66 5.03
N PRO A 12 12.65 3.44 4.54
CA PRO A 12 12.84 3.06 3.13
C PRO A 12 11.55 3.27 2.32
N THR A 13 11.73 3.61 1.05
CA THR A 13 10.67 4.06 0.16
C THR A 13 9.55 3.04 0.00
N ASP A 14 8.31 3.47 0.24
CA ASP A 14 7.11 2.70 -0.05
C ASP A 14 6.64 3.01 -1.47
N ASN A 15 6.58 1.98 -2.32
CA ASN A 15 6.19 2.13 -3.72
C ASN A 15 4.69 1.92 -3.94
N ARG A 16 3.90 1.66 -2.89
CA ARG A 16 2.45 1.47 -3.02
C ARG A 16 1.74 2.80 -3.18
N VAL A 17 0.48 2.73 -3.60
CA VAL A 17 -0.41 3.88 -3.74
C VAL A 17 -1.73 3.61 -3.04
N ALA A 18 -2.35 4.65 -2.49
CA ALA A 18 -3.67 4.53 -1.84
C ALA A 18 -4.76 4.10 -2.82
N PHE A 19 -4.71 4.62 -4.05
CA PHE A 19 -5.56 4.20 -5.15
C PHE A 19 -4.76 4.03 -6.42
N THR A 20 -4.98 2.92 -7.11
CA THR A 20 -4.45 2.68 -8.46
C THR A 20 -5.15 3.58 -9.49
N PRO A 21 -4.53 3.85 -10.66
CA PRO A 21 -5.17 4.66 -11.71
C PRO A 21 -6.57 4.15 -12.08
N LYS A 22 -6.73 2.83 -12.21
CA LYS A 22 -8.01 2.18 -12.51
C LYS A 22 -9.05 2.37 -11.40
N GLN A 23 -8.64 2.30 -10.14
CA GLN A 23 -9.56 2.54 -9.01
C GLN A 23 -10.06 3.97 -9.00
N VAL A 24 -9.16 4.95 -9.20
CA VAL A 24 -9.53 6.36 -9.31
C VAL A 24 -10.55 6.56 -10.42
N LYS A 25 -10.27 6.05 -11.62
CA LYS A 25 -11.18 6.14 -12.76
C LYS A 25 -12.55 5.53 -12.45
N ASN A 26 -12.57 4.33 -11.87
CA ASN A 26 -13.82 3.66 -11.48
C ASN A 26 -14.63 4.48 -10.45
N ILE A 27 -13.96 5.11 -9.48
CA ILE A 27 -14.63 5.95 -8.48
C ILE A 27 -15.22 7.20 -9.14
N GLN A 28 -14.46 7.91 -9.97
CA GLN A 28 -14.95 9.09 -10.71
C GLN A 28 -16.07 8.75 -11.69
N ASP A 29 -16.06 7.54 -12.25
CA ASP A 29 -17.13 7.08 -13.13
C ASP A 29 -18.44 6.82 -12.37
N LYS A 30 -18.32 6.32 -11.12
CA LYS A 30 -19.46 6.01 -10.24
C LYS A 30 -20.00 7.21 -9.46
N PHE A 31 -19.13 8.13 -9.04
CA PHE A 31 -19.45 9.28 -8.19
C PHE A 31 -18.94 10.57 -8.83
N LYS A 32 -19.84 11.29 -9.53
CA LYS A 32 -19.50 12.45 -10.37
C LYS A 32 -19.10 13.69 -9.57
N GLU A 33 -19.48 13.74 -8.31
CA GLU A 33 -19.18 14.79 -7.34
C GLU A 33 -17.80 14.65 -6.68
N ILE A 34 -17.13 13.51 -6.89
CA ILE A 34 -15.80 13.22 -6.38
C ILE A 34 -14.78 13.44 -7.50
N THR A 35 -13.84 14.35 -7.25
CA THR A 35 -12.69 14.57 -8.13
C THR A 35 -11.41 14.09 -7.46
N PHE A 36 -10.46 13.67 -8.27
CA PHE A 36 -9.14 13.24 -7.80
C PHE A 36 -8.06 14.13 -8.36
N VAL A 37 -7.04 14.34 -7.55
CA VAL A 37 -5.74 14.82 -7.99
C VAL A 37 -4.64 13.95 -7.41
N VAL A 38 -3.62 13.68 -8.21
CA VAL A 38 -2.50 12.83 -7.81
C VAL A 38 -1.25 13.68 -7.74
N GLN A 39 -0.57 13.63 -6.60
CA GLN A 39 0.72 14.29 -6.46
C GLN A 39 1.74 13.59 -7.36
N LYS A 40 2.61 14.33 -8.07
CA LYS A 40 3.72 13.72 -8.85
C LYS A 40 4.58 12.80 -7.98
N SER A 41 5.08 11.68 -8.51
CA SER A 41 5.94 10.78 -7.71
C SER A 41 6.77 9.83 -8.57
N GLU A 42 8.09 9.86 -8.36
CA GLU A 42 9.06 8.98 -9.04
C GLU A 42 9.22 7.60 -8.37
N VAL A 43 8.58 7.37 -7.22
CA VAL A 43 8.87 6.21 -6.36
C VAL A 43 7.77 5.17 -6.30
N ARG A 44 6.55 5.55 -6.69
CA ARG A 44 5.39 4.65 -6.69
C ARG A 44 5.46 3.65 -7.85
N ALA A 45 4.75 2.54 -7.70
CA ALA A 45 4.66 1.47 -8.69
C ALA A 45 3.84 1.85 -9.94
N TYR A 46 3.09 2.95 -9.89
CA TYR A 46 2.29 3.47 -11.00
C TYR A 46 2.83 4.83 -11.42
N HIS A 47 3.27 4.96 -12.66
CA HIS A 47 3.84 6.19 -13.17
C HIS A 47 2.77 7.30 -13.31
N ASP A 48 3.21 8.55 -13.29
CA ASP A 48 2.36 9.73 -13.47
C ASP A 48 1.51 9.62 -14.75
N TYR A 49 2.14 9.23 -15.87
CA TYR A 49 1.45 9.10 -17.16
C TYR A 49 0.30 8.08 -17.12
N GLU A 50 0.35 7.05 -16.27
CA GLU A 50 -0.72 6.05 -16.17
C GLU A 50 -2.00 6.65 -15.57
N TYR A 51 -1.89 7.69 -14.75
CA TYR A 51 -3.02 8.47 -14.25
C TYR A 51 -3.50 9.45 -15.32
N GLU A 52 -2.58 10.16 -15.96
CA GLU A 52 -2.88 11.17 -17.00
C GLU A 52 -3.60 10.56 -18.21
N GLU A 53 -3.21 9.36 -18.66
CA GLU A 53 -3.87 8.62 -19.74
C GLU A 53 -5.34 8.29 -19.45
N LEU A 54 -5.73 8.24 -18.17
CA LEU A 54 -7.12 8.05 -17.75
C LEU A 54 -7.86 9.37 -17.49
N GLY A 55 -7.24 10.50 -17.81
CA GLY A 55 -7.77 11.84 -17.60
C GLY A 55 -7.75 12.30 -16.14
N ILE A 56 -6.91 11.68 -15.31
CA ILE A 56 -6.78 12.02 -13.89
C ILE A 56 -5.72 13.13 -13.76
N GLU A 57 -6.04 14.20 -13.03
CA GLU A 57 -5.13 15.33 -12.83
C GLU A 57 -3.88 14.89 -12.03
N VAL A 58 -2.69 15.18 -12.56
CA VAL A 58 -1.41 14.96 -11.88
C VAL A 58 -0.67 16.30 -11.72
N LYS A 59 -0.34 16.69 -10.49
CA LYS A 59 0.39 17.94 -10.20
C LYS A 59 1.24 17.84 -8.94
N GLU A 60 2.10 18.84 -8.70
CA GLU A 60 2.94 18.88 -7.49
C GLU A 60 2.15 19.30 -6.25
N ASP A 61 1.36 20.37 -6.39
CA ASP A 61 0.58 20.96 -5.31
C ASP A 61 -0.83 20.36 -5.26
N VAL A 62 -1.11 19.65 -4.17
CA VAL A 62 -2.41 19.03 -3.88
C VAL A 62 -3.15 19.72 -2.74
N SER A 63 -2.70 20.92 -2.33
CA SER A 63 -3.26 21.68 -1.21
C SER A 63 -4.69 22.17 -1.44
N ASP A 64 -5.20 22.11 -2.66
CA ASP A 64 -6.60 22.38 -3.01
C ASP A 64 -7.53 21.17 -2.77
N SER A 65 -7.00 20.04 -2.30
CA SER A 65 -7.80 18.86 -1.94
C SER A 65 -8.45 19.00 -0.57
N ASP A 66 -9.65 18.45 -0.39
CA ASP A 66 -10.34 18.37 0.90
C ASP A 66 -9.72 17.29 1.80
N ILE A 67 -9.41 16.14 1.19
CA ILE A 67 -8.91 14.93 1.88
C ILE A 67 -7.65 14.43 1.17
N LEU A 68 -6.65 14.00 1.94
CA LEU A 68 -5.36 13.53 1.46
C LEU A 68 -5.13 12.07 1.86
N PHE A 69 -4.90 11.21 0.87
CA PHE A 69 -4.66 9.78 1.04
C PHE A 69 -3.20 9.44 0.74
N GLY A 70 -2.49 8.90 1.74
CA GLY A 70 -1.20 8.23 1.59
C GLY A 70 -1.32 6.75 1.98
N ILE A 71 -0.21 6.03 2.01
CA ILE A 71 -0.06 4.68 2.56
C ILE A 71 0.61 4.76 3.92
N LYS A 72 1.81 5.35 4.02
CA LYS A 72 2.53 5.53 5.29
C LYS A 72 2.40 6.95 5.80
N GLU A 73 2.85 7.15 7.05
CA GLU A 73 2.97 8.48 7.62
C GLU A 73 3.76 9.41 6.69
N ALA A 74 3.20 10.61 6.45
CA ALA A 74 3.89 11.64 5.69
C ALA A 74 5.01 12.28 6.54
N ASP A 75 6.09 12.72 5.89
CA ASP A 75 7.11 13.53 6.53
C ASP A 75 6.48 14.80 7.13
N ILE A 76 6.89 15.11 8.36
CA ILE A 76 6.36 16.20 9.18
C ILE A 76 6.44 17.54 8.44
N ASN A 77 7.47 17.76 7.62
CA ASN A 77 7.68 19.00 6.88
C ASN A 77 6.83 19.09 5.60
N THR A 78 6.19 18.00 5.20
CA THR A 78 5.33 17.93 4.00
C THR A 78 3.84 18.01 4.33
N LEU A 79 3.49 18.06 5.62
CA LEU A 79 2.12 18.17 6.07
C LEU A 79 1.49 19.51 5.66
N ILE A 80 0.29 19.42 5.09
CA ILE A 80 -0.50 20.56 4.64
C ILE A 80 -1.51 20.92 5.75
N PRO A 81 -1.55 22.18 6.23
CA PRO A 81 -2.46 22.59 7.29
C PRO A 81 -3.93 22.45 6.93
N ASN A 82 -4.77 22.22 7.94
CA ASN A 82 -6.24 22.20 7.86
C ASN A 82 -6.81 21.18 6.86
N LYS A 83 -6.18 20.00 6.77
CA LYS A 83 -6.61 18.89 5.91
C LYS A 83 -7.05 17.67 6.70
N HIS A 84 -7.81 16.81 6.05
CA HIS A 84 -8.09 15.46 6.55
C HIS A 84 -7.15 14.45 5.89
N TYR A 85 -6.32 13.78 6.69
CA TYR A 85 -5.38 12.76 6.22
C TYR A 85 -5.85 11.33 6.50
N PHE A 86 -5.57 10.44 5.55
CA PHE A 86 -5.69 8.99 5.66
C PHE A 86 -4.33 8.33 5.38
N PHE A 87 -3.79 7.61 6.37
CA PHE A 87 -2.60 6.77 6.23
C PHE A 87 -2.47 5.78 7.40
N PHE A 88 -1.56 4.81 7.30
CA PHE A 88 -1.16 3.96 8.43
C PHE A 88 -0.24 4.73 9.36
N GLY A 89 -0.78 5.31 10.43
CA GLY A 89 -0.03 6.17 11.34
C GLY A 89 0.77 5.39 12.39
N HIS A 90 0.39 4.15 12.69
CA HIS A 90 0.95 3.36 13.79
C HIS A 90 0.86 4.10 15.15
N ILE A 91 -0.12 5.00 15.29
CA ILE A 91 -0.22 5.95 16.41
C ILE A 91 -0.83 5.31 17.65
N ALA A 92 -1.87 4.50 17.51
CA ALA A 92 -2.64 4.00 18.64
C ALA A 92 -1.83 3.10 19.60
N LYS A 93 -0.69 2.57 19.16
CA LYS A 93 0.25 1.80 19.99
C LYS A 93 1.15 2.69 20.85
N MET A 94 0.93 4.00 20.88
CA MET A 94 1.63 4.99 21.70
C MET A 94 3.15 4.94 21.58
N GLN A 95 3.65 4.64 20.38
CA GLN A 95 5.09 4.53 20.15
C GLN A 95 5.73 5.92 20.21
N SER A 96 6.82 6.06 20.97
CA SER A 96 7.46 7.35 21.28
C SER A 96 7.88 8.14 20.04
N TYR A 97 8.28 7.46 18.98
CA TYR A 97 8.70 8.07 17.72
C TYR A 97 7.55 8.79 16.98
N ASN A 98 6.28 8.46 17.26
CA ASN A 98 5.13 9.11 16.64
C ASN A 98 4.70 10.42 17.33
N LYS A 99 5.23 10.71 18.51
CA LYS A 99 4.88 11.92 19.28
C LYS A 99 5.10 13.23 18.49
N PRO A 100 6.21 13.41 17.73
CA PRO A 100 6.41 14.62 16.94
C PRO A 100 5.35 14.78 15.84
N LEU A 101 4.99 13.70 15.15
CA LEU A 101 3.97 13.71 14.09
C LEU A 101 2.61 14.13 14.65
N ILE A 102 2.18 13.56 15.78
CA ILE A 102 0.91 13.90 16.43
C ILE A 102 0.87 15.38 16.82
N LYS A 103 1.93 15.86 17.47
CA LYS A 103 2.04 17.29 17.84
C LYS A 103 1.90 18.19 16.62
N LYS A 104 2.61 17.86 15.54
CA LYS A 104 2.55 18.64 14.31
C LYS A 104 1.17 18.63 13.68
N MET A 105 0.50 17.47 13.63
CA MET A 105 -0.87 17.40 13.11
C MET A 105 -1.84 18.26 13.93
N ILE A 106 -1.70 18.28 15.26
CA ILE A 106 -2.51 19.15 16.13
C ILE A 106 -2.22 20.63 15.84
N GLU A 107 -0.95 21.03 15.80
CA GLU A 107 -0.54 22.41 15.47
C GLU A 107 -1.08 22.89 14.12
N LEU A 108 -1.16 21.98 13.16
CA LEU A 108 -1.63 22.25 11.80
C LEU A 108 -3.15 22.14 11.62
N GLY A 109 -3.92 21.83 12.67
CA GLY A 109 -5.37 21.64 12.55
C GLY A 109 -5.76 20.45 11.67
N ILE A 110 -4.90 19.43 11.59
CA ILE A 110 -5.13 18.25 10.75
C ILE A 110 -6.11 17.29 11.43
N THR A 111 -7.13 16.87 10.68
CA THR A 111 -7.96 15.72 11.02
C THR A 111 -7.28 14.45 10.50
N PHE A 112 -7.27 13.38 11.29
CA PHE A 112 -6.57 12.14 10.91
C PHE A 112 -7.46 10.91 11.08
N THR A 113 -7.51 10.07 10.04
CA THR A 113 -8.12 8.74 10.08
C THR A 113 -7.06 7.68 9.80
N ASP A 114 -6.82 6.81 10.79
CA ASP A 114 -5.87 5.70 10.65
C ASP A 114 -6.54 4.49 9.99
N TYR A 115 -6.01 4.05 8.84
CA TYR A 115 -6.50 2.85 8.17
C TYR A 115 -6.42 1.59 9.04
N GLU A 116 -5.50 1.54 10.02
CA GLU A 116 -5.33 0.36 10.87
C GLU A 116 -6.60 0.03 11.67
N TYR A 117 -7.39 1.05 12.00
CA TYR A 117 -8.58 0.95 12.85
C TYR A 117 -9.88 1.24 12.09
N LEU A 118 -9.83 1.34 10.76
CA LEU A 118 -11.01 1.50 9.93
C LEU A 118 -11.72 0.16 9.74
N VAL A 119 -12.92 0.03 10.30
CA VAL A 119 -13.73 -1.20 10.33
C VAL A 119 -15.14 -0.99 9.77
N ASP A 120 -15.78 -2.08 9.34
CA ASP A 120 -17.21 -2.12 9.01
C ASP A 120 -18.09 -2.26 10.28
N GLU A 121 -19.40 -2.35 10.10
CA GLU A 121 -20.39 -2.54 11.17
C GLU A 121 -20.23 -3.85 11.96
N ASN A 122 -19.52 -4.83 11.40
CA ASN A 122 -19.22 -6.12 12.03
C ASN A 122 -17.81 -6.15 12.65
N ASN A 123 -17.14 -5.01 12.77
CA ASN A 123 -15.74 -4.88 13.21
C ASN A 123 -14.71 -5.56 12.29
N HIS A 124 -15.04 -5.85 11.03
CA HIS A 124 -14.05 -6.30 10.06
C HIS A 124 -13.25 -5.12 9.53
N ARG A 125 -11.93 -5.26 9.56
CA ARG A 125 -11.02 -4.24 9.05
C ARG A 125 -11.16 -4.10 7.52
N LEU A 126 -11.44 -2.87 7.07
CA LEU A 126 -11.69 -2.55 5.66
C LEU A 126 -10.41 -2.50 4.80
N CYS A 127 -9.27 -2.13 5.40
CA CYS A 127 -8.00 -1.97 4.68
C CYS A 127 -6.87 -2.78 5.31
N ALA A 128 -6.46 -3.87 4.65
CA ALA A 128 -5.36 -4.72 5.12
C ALA A 128 -4.55 -5.32 3.95
N PHE A 129 -3.26 -5.55 4.18
CA PHE A 129 -2.35 -6.16 3.19
C PHE A 129 -2.11 -7.66 3.40
N GLY A 130 -2.97 -8.32 4.18
CA GLY A 130 -2.74 -9.68 4.64
C GLY A 130 -2.47 -10.67 3.52
N TRP A 131 -3.30 -10.63 2.47
CA TRP A 131 -3.24 -11.60 1.39
C TRP A 131 -1.92 -11.52 0.62
N TRP A 132 -1.50 -10.31 0.25
CA TRP A 132 -0.21 -10.08 -0.42
C TRP A 132 0.98 -10.45 0.47
N ALA A 133 0.90 -10.20 1.78
CA ALA A 133 1.92 -10.66 2.73
C ALA A 133 2.02 -12.21 2.75
N GLY A 134 0.89 -12.90 2.64
CA GLY A 134 0.82 -14.36 2.50
C GLY A 134 1.48 -14.86 1.21
N VAL A 135 1.11 -14.28 0.07
CA VAL A 135 1.69 -14.63 -1.24
C VAL A 135 3.21 -14.47 -1.26
N VAL A 136 3.70 -13.29 -0.85
CA VAL A 136 5.15 -13.01 -0.85
C VAL A 136 5.88 -13.84 0.21
N GLY A 137 5.25 -14.09 1.36
CA GLY A 137 5.77 -14.97 2.41
C GLY A 137 5.93 -16.42 1.93
N ALA A 138 4.90 -16.97 1.28
CA ALA A 138 4.95 -18.31 0.70
C ALA A 138 6.05 -18.42 -0.37
N TYR A 139 6.12 -17.45 -1.30
CA TYR A 139 7.16 -17.43 -2.33
C TYR A 139 8.58 -17.37 -1.74
N ASN A 140 8.81 -16.48 -0.76
CA ASN A 140 10.11 -16.38 -0.10
C ASN A 140 10.47 -17.63 0.71
N THR A 141 9.47 -18.32 1.27
CA THR A 141 9.67 -19.61 1.95
C THR A 141 10.16 -20.67 0.97
N LEU A 142 9.50 -20.82 -0.19
CA LEU A 142 9.94 -21.73 -1.24
C LEU A 142 11.34 -21.36 -1.76
N ARG A 143 11.61 -20.06 -1.95
CA ARG A 143 12.93 -19.57 -2.36
C ARG A 143 14.02 -19.96 -1.35
N ALA A 144 13.76 -19.78 -0.06
CA ALA A 144 14.71 -20.14 0.99
C ALA A 144 14.94 -21.66 1.06
N PHE A 145 13.89 -22.45 0.91
CA PHE A 145 13.96 -23.91 0.85
C PHE A 145 14.83 -24.39 -0.33
N GLY A 146 14.53 -23.92 -1.55
CA GLY A 146 15.31 -24.27 -2.75
C GLY A 146 16.78 -23.85 -2.64
N PHE A 147 17.05 -22.66 -2.11
CA PHE A 147 18.41 -22.16 -1.91
C PHE A 147 19.21 -22.97 -0.88
N LYS A 148 18.59 -23.29 0.27
CA LYS A 148 19.25 -24.01 1.36
C LYS A 148 19.69 -25.41 0.94
N ASP A 149 18.79 -26.15 0.30
CA ASP A 149 19.01 -27.55 -0.04
C ASP A 149 19.50 -27.74 -1.50
N LYS A 150 19.77 -26.62 -2.20
CA LYS A 150 20.25 -26.55 -3.59
C LYS A 150 19.38 -27.30 -4.61
N PHE A 151 18.08 -27.39 -4.36
CA PHE A 151 17.15 -28.05 -5.28
C PHE A 151 16.81 -27.18 -6.50
N PHE A 152 16.65 -25.87 -6.29
CA PHE A 152 16.29 -24.90 -7.32
C PHE A 152 16.56 -23.49 -6.82
N GLU A 153 16.64 -22.54 -7.75
CA GLU A 153 16.78 -21.13 -7.42
C GLU A 153 15.56 -20.34 -7.90
N LEU A 154 14.95 -19.59 -6.99
CA LEU A 154 13.89 -18.63 -7.33
C LEU A 154 14.45 -17.20 -7.29
N PRO A 155 14.15 -16.36 -8.28
CA PRO A 155 14.60 -14.97 -8.28
C PRO A 155 13.97 -14.20 -7.10
N LYS A 156 14.70 -13.22 -6.56
CA LYS A 156 14.16 -12.37 -5.48
C LYS A 156 13.01 -11.50 -6.02
N PRO A 157 11.85 -11.43 -5.34
CA PRO A 157 10.78 -10.51 -5.75
C PRO A 157 11.26 -9.06 -5.74
N GLY A 158 10.88 -8.29 -6.76
CA GLY A 158 11.20 -6.88 -6.91
C GLY A 158 10.07 -6.10 -7.58
N LEU A 159 10.31 -4.83 -7.90
CA LEU A 159 9.28 -3.89 -8.43
C LEU A 159 8.53 -4.40 -9.67
N LYS A 160 9.18 -5.22 -10.52
CA LYS A 160 8.61 -5.75 -11.77
C LYS A 160 7.89 -7.10 -11.62
N PHE A 161 7.74 -7.60 -10.39
CA PHE A 161 7.08 -8.88 -10.13
C PHE A 161 5.57 -8.68 -10.05
N THR A 162 4.84 -9.54 -10.74
CA THR A 162 3.40 -9.67 -10.63
C THR A 162 3.07 -11.00 -9.97
N LEU A 163 1.84 -11.14 -9.46
CA LEU A 163 1.35 -12.43 -8.94
C LEU A 163 1.55 -13.56 -9.96
N LYS A 164 1.23 -13.30 -11.23
CA LYS A 164 1.40 -14.26 -12.33
C LYS A 164 2.85 -14.74 -12.43
N LYS A 165 3.82 -13.81 -12.42
CA LYS A 165 5.26 -14.16 -12.46
C LYS A 165 5.70 -14.94 -11.24
N LEU A 166 5.22 -14.58 -10.05
CA LEU A 166 5.54 -15.33 -8.82
C LEU A 166 5.06 -16.79 -8.92
N ILE A 167 3.83 -16.99 -9.39
CA ILE A 167 3.27 -18.34 -9.61
C ILE A 167 4.06 -19.09 -10.68
N GLU A 168 4.37 -18.44 -11.80
CA GLU A 168 5.15 -19.02 -12.90
C GLU A 168 6.52 -19.53 -12.42
N TYR A 169 7.28 -18.71 -11.71
CA TYR A 169 8.59 -19.12 -11.16
C TYR A 169 8.47 -20.25 -10.14
N ALA A 170 7.48 -20.18 -9.24
CA ALA A 170 7.28 -21.19 -8.21
C ALA A 170 6.84 -22.53 -8.81
N SER A 171 6.03 -22.51 -9.87
CA SER A 171 5.47 -23.71 -10.51
C SER A 171 6.40 -24.33 -11.54
N ALA A 172 7.39 -23.60 -12.05
CA ALA A 172 8.40 -24.14 -12.96
C ALA A 172 9.37 -25.11 -12.26
N ASN A 173 9.46 -25.04 -10.93
CA ASN A 173 10.35 -25.86 -10.13
C ASN A 173 9.51 -26.73 -9.19
N THR A 174 9.33 -28.00 -9.54
CA THR A 174 8.51 -28.95 -8.76
C THR A 174 9.22 -30.25 -8.43
N ASN A 175 10.48 -30.41 -8.84
CA ASN A 175 11.24 -31.64 -8.60
C ASN A 175 11.84 -31.69 -7.19
N TYR A 176 10.98 -31.55 -6.18
CA TYR A 176 11.29 -31.70 -4.77
C TYR A 176 10.05 -32.18 -4.02
N SER A 177 10.27 -32.87 -2.91
CA SER A 177 9.20 -33.17 -1.97
C SER A 177 9.34 -32.27 -0.75
N CYS A 178 8.30 -31.50 -0.44
CA CYS A 178 8.24 -30.70 0.79
C CYS A 178 6.86 -30.82 1.43
N LYS A 179 6.83 -30.71 2.76
CA LYS A 179 5.58 -30.55 3.53
C LYS A 179 5.60 -29.15 4.12
N ILE A 180 4.60 -28.34 3.79
CA ILE A 180 4.46 -26.98 4.30
C ILE A 180 3.36 -26.98 5.35
N VAL A 181 3.73 -26.60 6.57
CA VAL A 181 2.75 -26.34 7.63
C VAL A 181 2.43 -24.86 7.63
N VAL A 182 1.15 -24.53 7.40
CA VAL A 182 0.65 -23.16 7.52
C VAL A 182 -0.11 -23.05 8.84
N SER A 183 0.33 -22.15 9.72
CA SER A 183 -0.34 -21.85 10.99
C SER A 183 -0.97 -20.46 10.96
N GLY A 184 -2.27 -20.39 11.29
CA GLY A 184 -3.07 -19.17 11.25
C GLY A 184 -4.15 -19.24 10.16
N ASN A 185 -5.36 -18.79 10.48
CA ASN A 185 -6.53 -18.82 9.58
C ASN A 185 -6.95 -17.42 9.09
N GLY A 186 -6.13 -16.39 9.33
CA GLY A 186 -6.43 -15.04 8.86
C GLY A 186 -6.23 -14.91 7.35
N GLY A 187 -6.65 -13.79 6.75
CA GLY A 187 -6.43 -13.44 5.34
C GLY A 187 -4.97 -13.32 4.90
N LYS A 188 -4.01 -13.84 5.69
CA LYS A 188 -2.59 -14.00 5.40
C LYS A 188 -2.23 -15.40 4.90
N SER A 189 -3.15 -16.35 4.97
CA SER A 189 -2.90 -17.73 4.54
C SER A 189 -3.16 -17.86 3.04
N PHE A 190 -2.11 -18.15 2.27
CA PHE A 190 -2.19 -18.36 0.83
C PHE A 190 -1.70 -19.77 0.50
N PHE A 191 -2.48 -20.49 -0.31
CA PHE A 191 -2.11 -21.80 -0.87
C PHE A 191 -1.92 -21.65 -2.37
N PHE A 192 -0.79 -22.10 -2.88
CA PHE A 192 -0.68 -22.47 -4.28
C PHE A 192 -1.50 -23.77 -4.42
N LYS A 193 -2.74 -23.65 -4.91
CA LYS A 193 -3.49 -24.80 -5.41
C LYS A 193 -3.09 -25.09 -6.83
#